data_AF-A0A1V4SZQ2-F1
#
_entry.id   AF-A0A1V4SZQ2-F1
#
_cell.length_a   1.000
_cell.length_b   1.000
_cell.length_c   1.000
_cell.angle_alpha   90.00
_cell.angle_beta   90.00
_cell.angle_gamma   90.00
#
_symmetry.space_group_name_H-M   'P 1'
#
loop_
_entity.id
_entity.type
_entity.pdbx_description
1 polymer ?
#
loop_
_entity_poly.entity_id
_entity_poly.type
_entity_poly.pdbx_seq_one_letter_code
_entity_poly.pdbx_strand_id
1 'polypeptide(L)'
;CLLLIAMTRNDLVQGWRNSTPPDAPNEFLIDIQPDERQAVVDYLTTHGIANVALEPMVRGRLVAIDGKRVVPESFKTNDARRLVDREFNLSYRSTLPDDNRVASGKWYGTTTRPEISIEAGLAKLIDVKVGDT
;
A
#
# COMPACT_ATOMS: atom_id res chain seq x y z
N CYS A 1 35.52 14.82 16.37
CA CYS A 1 34.72 13.63 16.74
C CYS A 1 33.91 13.13 15.54
N LEU A 2 34.53 12.38 14.62
CA LEU A 2 33.92 11.88 13.37
C LEU A 2 33.73 10.34 13.35
N LEU A 3 34.16 9.63 14.40
CA LEU A 3 34.15 8.17 14.44
C LEU A 3 32.79 7.53 14.79
N LEU A 4 31.82 8.27 15.31
CA LEU A 4 30.54 7.70 15.79
C LEU A 4 29.48 7.48 14.70
N ILE A 5 29.58 8.14 13.54
CA ILE A 5 28.58 8.00 12.47
C ILE A 5 28.81 6.75 11.61
N ALA A 6 30.01 6.18 11.61
CA ALA A 6 30.33 5.01 10.79
C ALA A 6 29.73 3.69 11.36
N MET A 7 29.64 3.56 12.69
CA MET A 7 29.19 2.31 13.33
C MET A 7 27.68 2.08 13.21
N THR A 8 26.84 3.13 13.33
CA THR A 8 25.37 2.99 13.18
C THR A 8 24.94 2.69 11.74
N ARG A 9 25.75 3.04 10.74
CA ARG A 9 25.49 2.71 9.33
C ARG A 9 25.67 1.22 9.04
N ASN A 10 26.58 0.55 9.75
CA ASN A 10 26.90 -0.85 9.48
C ASN A 10 25.86 -1.80 10.11
N ASP A 11 25.33 -1.47 11.30
CA ASP A 11 24.34 -2.31 11.98
C ASP A 11 22.96 -2.28 11.33
N LEU A 12 22.52 -1.13 10.80
CA LEU A 12 21.25 -1.04 10.08
C LEU A 12 21.28 -1.80 8.74
N VAL A 13 22.41 -1.74 8.02
CA VAL A 13 22.59 -2.44 6.74
C VAL A 13 22.75 -3.95 6.95
N GLN A 14 23.44 -4.38 8.02
CA GLN A 14 23.55 -5.79 8.39
C GLN A 14 22.21 -6.35 8.92
N GLY A 15 21.45 -5.56 9.68
CA GLY A 15 20.11 -5.94 10.15
C GLY A 15 19.14 -6.18 8.99
N TRP A 16 19.13 -5.30 7.98
CA TRP A 16 18.33 -5.45 6.76
C TRP A 16 18.78 -6.63 5.88
N ARG A 17 20.09 -6.91 5.81
CA ARG A 17 20.62 -8.09 5.08
C ARG A 17 20.30 -9.41 5.77
N ASN A 18 20.27 -9.46 7.10
CA ASN A 18 19.97 -10.68 7.85
C ASN A 18 18.48 -11.00 7.94
N SER A 19 17.59 -10.02 7.72
CA SER A 19 16.14 -10.20 7.75
C SER A 19 15.51 -10.48 6.39
N THR A 20 16.31 -10.46 5.33
CA THR A 20 15.85 -10.61 3.96
C THR A 20 16.30 -11.98 3.45
N PRO A 21 15.37 -12.92 3.21
CA PRO A 21 15.71 -14.21 2.61
C PRO A 21 16.58 -14.01 1.36
N PRO A 22 17.58 -14.87 1.09
CA PRO A 22 18.43 -14.72 -0.09
C PRO A 22 17.66 -14.79 -1.43
N ASP A 23 16.41 -15.25 -1.40
CA ASP A 23 15.44 -15.30 -2.49
C ASP A 23 14.43 -14.13 -2.51
N ALA A 24 14.54 -13.18 -1.58
CA ALA A 24 13.62 -12.04 -1.58
C ALA A 24 13.88 -11.13 -2.79
N PRO A 25 12.81 -10.63 -3.45
CA PRO A 25 12.95 -9.70 -4.56
C PRO A 25 13.77 -8.47 -4.18
N ASN A 26 14.81 -8.17 -4.96
CA ASN A 26 15.68 -7.01 -4.78
C ASN A 26 15.43 -5.91 -5.81
N GLU A 27 14.50 -6.12 -6.74
CA GLU A 27 14.14 -5.19 -7.80
C GLU A 27 12.62 -4.93 -7.76
N PHE A 28 12.25 -3.64 -7.80
CA PHE A 28 10.86 -3.19 -7.80
C PHE A 28 10.64 -2.27 -9.01
N LEU A 29 9.72 -2.66 -9.89
CA LEU A 29 9.27 -1.80 -10.99
C LEU A 29 7.99 -1.08 -10.56
N ILE A 30 7.99 0.24 -10.69
CA ILE A 30 6.86 1.11 -10.37
C ILE A 30 6.51 1.99 -11.58
N ASP A 31 5.29 2.52 -11.62
CA ASP A 31 4.82 3.46 -12.66
C ASP A 31 4.80 2.89 -14.09
N ILE A 32 4.54 1.59 -14.22
CA ILE A 32 4.36 0.93 -15.52
C ILE A 32 3.07 1.43 -16.17
N GLN A 33 3.18 2.10 -17.32
CA GLN A 33 2.01 2.63 -18.00
C GLN A 33 1.15 1.50 -18.60
N PRO A 34 -0.18 1.71 -18.75
CA PRO A 34 -1.09 0.68 -19.22
C PRO A 34 -0.72 0.00 -20.54
N ASP A 35 -0.08 0.74 -21.44
CA ASP A 35 0.44 0.36 -22.75
C ASP A 35 1.80 -0.34 -22.69
N GLU A 36 2.61 -0.08 -21.66
CA GLU A 36 3.91 -0.71 -21.44
C GLU A 36 3.81 -2.09 -20.78
N ARG A 37 2.67 -2.40 -20.15
CA ARG A 37 2.48 -3.64 -19.35
C ARG A 37 2.90 -4.91 -20.08
N GLN A 38 2.49 -5.07 -21.34
CA GLN A 38 2.82 -6.29 -22.09
C GLN A 38 4.32 -6.39 -22.36
N ALA A 39 4.96 -5.29 -22.77
CA ALA A 39 6.39 -5.26 -23.05
C ALA A 39 7.23 -5.56 -21.79
N VAL A 40 6.80 -5.06 -20.62
CA VAL A 40 7.45 -5.35 -19.34
C VAL A 40 7.30 -6.82 -18.96
N VAL A 41 6.10 -7.39 -19.08
CA VAL A 41 5.85 -8.82 -18.80
C VAL A 41 6.70 -9.70 -19.70
N ASP A 42 6.75 -9.41 -21.00
CA ASP A 42 7.52 -10.18 -21.98
C ASP A 42 9.03 -10.09 -21.68
N TYR A 43 9.52 -8.89 -21.34
CA TYR A 43 10.91 -8.68 -20.95
C TYR A 43 11.28 -9.49 -19.72
N LEU A 44 10.50 -9.40 -18.64
CA LEU A 44 10.77 -10.10 -17.39
C LEU A 44 10.69 -11.62 -17.56
N THR A 45 9.71 -12.11 -18.33
CA THR A 45 9.54 -13.54 -18.63
C THR A 45 10.73 -14.07 -19.44
N THR A 46 11.20 -13.32 -20.44
CA THR A 46 12.37 -13.70 -21.27
C THR A 46 13.66 -13.78 -20.44
N HIS A 47 13.75 -13.01 -19.35
CA HIS A 47 14.89 -13.01 -18.44
C HIS A 47 14.73 -13.98 -17.25
N GLY A 48 13.76 -14.90 -17.32
CA GLY A 48 13.62 -16.00 -16.36
C GLY A 48 12.79 -15.68 -15.12
N ILE A 49 12.13 -14.52 -15.06
CA ILE A 49 11.18 -14.20 -14.00
C ILE A 49 9.83 -14.81 -14.36
N ALA A 50 9.52 -15.96 -13.76
CA ALA A 50 8.23 -16.63 -13.92
C ALA A 50 7.14 -15.96 -13.07
N ASN A 51 5.88 -16.04 -13.52
CA ASN A 51 4.69 -15.56 -12.80
C ASN A 51 4.69 -14.05 -12.50
N VAL A 52 5.11 -13.21 -13.46
CA VAL A 52 5.04 -11.74 -13.33
C VAL A 52 3.59 -11.30 -13.15
N ALA A 53 3.22 -10.98 -11.92
CA ALA A 53 1.93 -10.39 -11.59
C ALA A 53 2.10 -8.88 -11.46
N LEU A 54 1.45 -8.12 -12.33
CA LEU A 54 1.42 -6.67 -12.23
C LEU A 54 0.30 -6.24 -11.29
N GLU A 55 0.66 -5.45 -10.29
CA GLU A 55 -0.25 -4.98 -9.27
C GLU A 55 -0.80 -3.60 -9.62
N PRO A 56 -2.12 -3.45 -9.82
CA PRO A 56 -2.67 -2.18 -10.22
C PRO A 56 -2.58 -1.17 -9.08
N MET A 57 -2.18 0.06 -9.42
CA MET A 57 -2.14 1.19 -8.49
C MET A 57 -2.96 2.35 -9.04
N VAL A 58 -3.85 2.87 -8.22
CA VAL A 58 -4.74 4.00 -8.53
C VAL A 58 -4.58 5.04 -7.44
N ARG A 59 -4.42 6.31 -7.81
CA ARG A 59 -4.41 7.41 -6.86
C ARG A 59 -5.83 7.85 -6.54
N GLY A 60 -6.15 7.97 -5.26
CA GLY A 60 -7.44 8.43 -4.77
C GLY A 60 -7.31 9.43 -3.62
N ARG A 61 -8.25 10.37 -3.52
CA ARG A 61 -8.32 11.33 -2.41
C ARG A 61 -9.61 11.09 -1.63
N LEU A 62 -9.50 11.07 -0.30
CA LEU A 62 -10.67 11.02 0.57
C LEU A 62 -11.35 12.40 0.59
N VAL A 63 -12.54 12.48 0.00
CA VAL A 63 -13.29 13.75 -0.13
C VAL A 63 -14.43 13.88 0.86
N ALA A 64 -15.04 12.77 1.26
CA ALA A 64 -16.16 12.73 2.19
C ALA A 64 -16.21 11.40 2.95
N ILE A 65 -16.82 11.44 4.14
CA ILE A 65 -17.25 10.29 4.94
C ILE A 65 -18.70 10.56 5.37
N ASP A 66 -19.60 9.62 5.13
CA ASP A 66 -21.05 9.72 5.29
C ASP A 66 -21.64 10.99 4.68
N GLY A 67 -21.16 11.33 3.48
CA GLY A 67 -21.53 12.56 2.78
C GLY A 67 -21.03 13.86 3.43
N LYS A 68 -20.32 13.79 4.57
CA LYS A 68 -19.68 14.95 5.19
C LYS A 68 -18.31 15.16 4.59
N ARG A 69 -18.07 16.37 4.09
CA ARG A 69 -16.77 16.73 3.49
C ARG A 69 -15.65 16.53 4.53
N VAL A 70 -14.62 15.81 4.12
CA VAL A 70 -13.40 15.62 4.89
C VAL A 70 -12.52 16.84 4.70
N VAL A 71 -12.24 17.54 5.80
CA VAL A 71 -11.29 18.65 5.84
C VAL A 71 -10.27 18.37 6.95
N PRO A 72 -8.96 18.61 6.76
CA PRO A 72 -7.96 18.30 7.78
C PRO A 72 -8.29 18.89 9.15
N GLU A 73 -8.92 20.06 9.19
CA GLU A 73 -9.30 20.77 10.41
C GLU A 73 -10.34 20.02 11.26
N SER A 74 -11.11 19.09 10.67
CA SER A 74 -12.11 18.31 11.40
C SER A 74 -11.51 17.22 12.28
N PHE A 75 -10.22 16.92 12.14
CA PHE A 75 -9.53 15.89 12.93
C PHE A 75 -8.76 16.49 14.10
N LYS A 76 -8.74 15.78 15.22
CA LYS A 76 -8.11 16.22 16.48
C LYS A 76 -6.60 16.05 16.50
N THR A 77 -6.08 15.02 15.83
CA THR A 77 -4.66 14.67 15.86
C THR A 77 -3.97 15.09 14.57
N ASN A 78 -2.74 15.61 14.67
CA ASN A 78 -1.94 16.00 13.50
C ASN A 78 -1.71 14.84 12.54
N ASP A 79 -1.59 13.62 13.06
CA ASP A 79 -1.44 12.41 12.23
C ASP A 79 -2.66 12.18 11.34
N ALA A 80 -3.88 12.30 11.88
CA ALA A 80 -5.11 12.18 11.12
C ALA A 80 -5.23 13.31 10.08
N ARG A 81 -4.85 14.55 10.43
CA ARG A 81 -4.86 15.69 9.50
C ARG A 81 -3.97 15.44 8.28
N ARG A 82 -2.70 15.08 8.54
CA ARG A 82 -1.72 14.79 7.48
C ARG A 82 -2.15 13.62 6.61
N LEU A 83 -2.84 12.66 7.21
CA LEU A 83 -3.32 11.47 6.54
C LEU A 83 -4.48 11.75 5.59
N VAL A 84 -5.44 12.59 5.96
CA VAL A 84 -6.58 12.90 5.07
C VAL A 84 -6.24 13.93 3.99
N ASP A 85 -5.18 14.70 4.17
CA ASP A 85 -4.73 15.73 3.21
C ASP A 85 -3.96 15.15 2.01
N ARG A 86 -3.39 13.95 2.17
CA ARG A 86 -2.64 13.25 1.10
C ARG A 86 -3.55 12.48 0.15
N GLU A 87 -2.97 12.16 -0.99
CA GLU A 87 -3.50 11.13 -1.87
C GLU A 87 -3.11 9.73 -1.34
N PHE A 88 -4.02 8.78 -1.52
CA PHE A 88 -3.82 7.38 -1.21
C PHE A 88 -3.50 6.63 -2.50
N ASN A 89 -2.50 5.76 -2.42
CA ASN A 89 -2.28 4.73 -3.43
C ASN A 89 -3.17 3.55 -3.07
N LEU A 90 -4.17 3.32 -3.90
CA LEU A 90 -5.13 2.24 -3.79
C LEU A 90 -4.73 1.13 -4.76
N SER A 91 -4.81 -0.11 -4.31
CA SER A 91 -4.76 -1.28 -5.17
C SER A 91 -6.09 -2.02 -5.11
N TYR A 92 -6.35 -2.85 -6.09
CA TYR A 92 -7.55 -3.68 -6.13
C TYR A 92 -7.19 -5.11 -6.52
N ARG A 93 -7.81 -6.09 -5.85
CA ARG A 93 -7.67 -7.51 -6.16
C ARG A 93 -8.96 -8.23 -5.85
N SER A 94 -9.29 -9.25 -6.64
CA SER A 94 -10.45 -10.11 -6.34
C SER A 94 -10.18 -11.06 -5.19
N THR A 95 -8.93 -11.45 -4.96
CA THR A 95 -8.52 -12.37 -3.90
C THR A 95 -7.89 -11.62 -2.72
N LEU A 96 -8.19 -12.08 -1.51
CA LEU A 96 -7.53 -11.59 -0.29
C LEU A 96 -6.07 -12.09 -0.30
N PRO A 97 -5.06 -11.22 -0.16
CA PRO A 97 -3.67 -11.65 -0.03
C PRO A 97 -3.49 -12.56 1.20
N ASP A 98 -2.66 -13.60 1.08
CA ASP A 98 -2.46 -14.60 2.14
C ASP A 98 -1.89 -13.99 3.44
N ASP A 99 -1.12 -12.90 3.31
CA ASP A 99 -0.54 -12.16 4.43
C ASP A 99 -1.55 -11.23 5.14
N ASN A 100 -2.74 -11.06 4.57
CA ASN A 100 -3.78 -10.17 5.10
C ASN A 100 -4.86 -10.95 5.84
N ARG A 101 -5.39 -10.36 6.91
CA ARG A 101 -6.53 -10.89 7.67
C ARG A 101 -7.66 -9.87 7.72
N VAL A 102 -8.89 -10.31 7.49
CA VAL A 102 -10.08 -9.45 7.61
C VAL A 102 -10.36 -9.19 9.09
N ALA A 103 -10.10 -7.96 9.53
CA ALA A 103 -10.37 -7.55 10.92
C ALA A 103 -11.86 -7.30 11.19
N SER A 104 -12.61 -6.84 10.18
CA SER A 104 -14.05 -6.55 10.27
C SER A 104 -14.68 -6.53 8.88
N GLY A 105 -15.97 -6.84 8.79
CA GLY A 105 -16.70 -6.86 7.52
C GLY A 105 -16.46 -8.13 6.70
N LYS A 106 -16.51 -8.00 5.37
CA LYS A 106 -16.30 -9.09 4.42
C LYS A 106 -15.39 -8.61 3.30
N TRP A 107 -14.54 -9.50 2.79
CA TRP A 107 -13.76 -9.20 1.60
C TRP A 107 -14.68 -9.01 0.39
N TYR A 108 -14.42 -7.97 -0.40
CA TYR A 108 -15.30 -7.54 -1.49
C TYR A 108 -15.27 -8.49 -2.71
N GLY A 109 -14.22 -9.30 -2.86
CA GLY A 109 -14.18 -10.37 -3.86
C GLY A 109 -14.32 -9.86 -5.29
N THR A 110 -15.24 -10.44 -6.05
CA THR A 110 -15.57 -10.04 -7.43
C THR A 110 -16.80 -9.12 -7.51
N THR A 111 -17.15 -8.44 -6.42
CA THR A 111 -18.27 -7.50 -6.41
C THR A 111 -18.03 -6.35 -7.40
N THR A 112 -19.11 -5.85 -8.00
CA THR A 112 -19.09 -4.62 -8.82
C THR A 112 -19.52 -3.39 -8.04
N ARG A 113 -19.85 -3.54 -6.74
CA ARG A 113 -20.20 -2.42 -5.88
C ARG A 113 -18.94 -1.64 -5.51
N PRO A 114 -18.99 -0.29 -5.46
CA PRO A 114 -17.88 0.51 -4.94
C PRO A 114 -17.67 0.20 -3.46
N GLU A 115 -16.61 -0.56 -3.16
CA GLU A 115 -16.22 -0.95 -1.81
C GLU A 115 -14.71 -0.73 -1.67
N ILE A 116 -14.26 -0.34 -0.47
CA ILE A 116 -12.84 -0.12 -0.17
C ILE A 116 -12.44 -0.93 1.06
N SER A 117 -11.22 -1.45 1.06
CA SER A 117 -10.59 -2.03 2.24
C SER A 117 -9.61 -1.02 2.84
N ILE A 118 -9.73 -0.80 4.16
CA ILE A 118 -8.92 0.15 4.91
C ILE A 118 -8.25 -0.61 6.04
N GLU A 119 -6.95 -0.35 6.26
CA GLU A 119 -6.21 -0.91 7.38
C GLU A 119 -6.86 -0.52 8.73
N ALA A 120 -6.94 -1.44 9.68
CA ALA A 120 -7.61 -1.20 10.96
C ALA A 120 -7.04 0.00 11.75
N GLY A 121 -5.71 0.18 11.75
CA GLY A 121 -5.07 1.33 12.39
C GLY A 121 -5.44 2.65 11.72
N LEU A 122 -5.48 2.63 10.39
CA LEU A 122 -5.90 3.76 9.57
C LEU A 122 -7.36 4.13 9.82
N ALA A 123 -8.25 3.13 9.80
CA ALA A 123 -9.68 3.32 10.06
C ALA A 123 -9.93 3.93 11.44
N LYS A 124 -9.21 3.46 12.47
CA LYS A 124 -9.26 4.02 13.82
C LYS A 124 -8.77 5.47 13.89
N LEU A 125 -7.76 5.83 13.10
CA LEU A 125 -7.18 7.17 13.11
C LEU A 125 -8.16 8.22 12.55
N ILE A 126 -9.00 7.84 11.59
CA ILE A 126 -10.03 8.70 10.98
C ILE A 126 -11.45 8.42 11.50
N ASP A 127 -11.59 7.55 12.51
CA ASP A 127 -12.85 7.15 13.14
C ASP A 127 -13.93 6.61 12.18
N VAL A 128 -13.52 5.80 11.19
CA VAL A 128 -14.44 5.14 10.25
C VAL A 128 -14.68 3.68 10.60
N LYS A 129 -15.86 3.18 10.24
CA LYS A 129 -16.32 1.82 10.52
C LYS A 129 -16.86 1.16 9.25
N VAL A 130 -17.00 -0.16 9.32
CA VAL A 130 -17.64 -0.93 8.25
C VAL A 130 -19.10 -0.49 8.13
N GLY A 131 -19.49 -0.02 6.94
CA GLY A 131 -20.84 0.46 6.65
C GLY A 131 -20.92 1.97 6.39
N ASP A 132 -19.89 2.72 6.74
CA ASP A 132 -19.79 4.16 6.42
C ASP A 132 -19.57 4.37 4.91
N THR A 133 -19.98 5.53 4.40
CA THR A 133 -20.06 5.84 2.95
C THR A 133 -19.21 7.01 2.47
#